data_AF-A0A965WI16-F1
#
_entry.id   AF-A0A965WI16-F1
#
_cell.length_a   1.000
_cell.length_b   1.000
_cell.length_c   1.000
_cell.angle_alpha   90.00
_cell.angle_beta   90.00
_cell.angle_gamma   90.00
#
_symmetry.space_group_name_H-M   'P 1'
#
loop_
_entity.id
_entity.type
_entity.pdbx_description
1 polymer ?
#
loop_
_entity_poly.entity_id
_entity_poly.type
_entity_poly.pdbx_seq_one_letter_code
_entity_poly.pdbx_strand_id
1 'polypeptide(L)' 'MKKYLLRIAALVVILAIAASFIACDNFAKDGESSYVRISINPEVEFAVNENNVVEAVNAANEDAEVLLSDTDL' A
#
# COMPACT_ATOMS: atom_id res chain seq x y z
N MET A 1 -19.33 21.98 -53.89
CA MET A 1 -18.47 20.82 -53.58
C MET A 1 -17.41 21.13 -52.52
N LYS A 2 -16.56 22.16 -52.67
CA LYS A 2 -15.52 22.53 -51.68
C LYS A 2 -16.03 22.78 -50.24
N LYS A 3 -17.21 23.40 -50.08
CA LYS A 3 -17.82 23.66 -48.75
C LYS A 3 -18.30 22.37 -48.04
N TYR A 4 -18.65 21.33 -48.79
CA TYR A 4 -19.07 20.04 -48.23
C TYR A 4 -17.85 19.19 -47.85
N LEU A 5 -16.80 19.22 -48.68
CA LEU A 5 -15.49 18.64 -48.35
C LEU A 5 -14.89 19.23 -47.06
N LEU A 6 -14.98 20.55 -46.87
CA LEU A 6 -14.51 21.21 -45.65
C LEU A 6 -15.30 20.77 -44.40
N ARG A 7 -16.63 20.58 -44.53
CA ARG A 7 -17.48 20.14 -43.42
C ARG A 7 -17.22 18.69 -43.04
N ILE A 8 -16.97 17.81 -44.02
CA ILE A 8 -16.62 16.41 -43.77
C ILE A 8 -15.25 16.32 -43.06
N ALA A 9 -14.25 17.09 -43.53
CA ALA A 9 -12.94 17.14 -42.89
C ALA A 9 -13.02 17.60 -41.43
N ALA A 10 -13.83 18.63 -41.14
CA ALA A 10 -14.04 19.10 -39.77
C ALA A 10 -14.68 18.03 -38.87
N LEU A 11 -15.64 17.27 -39.40
CA LEU A 11 -16.34 16.21 -38.68
C LEU A 11 -15.39 15.05 -38.32
N VAL A 12 -14.49 14.69 -39.24
CA VAL A 12 -13.47 13.65 -39.01
C VAL A 12 -12.49 14.05 -37.91
N VAL A 13 -12.06 15.31 -37.88
CA VAL A 13 -11.14 15.82 -36.84
C VAL A 13 -11.81 15.80 -35.46
N ILE A 14 -13.08 16.20 -35.36
CA ILE A 14 -13.82 16.16 -34.10
C ILE A 14 -13.96 14.72 -33.59
N LEU A 15 -14.22 13.77 -34.50
CA LEU A 15 -14.36 12.36 -34.16
C LEU A 15 -13.03 11.74 -33.68
N ALA A 16 -11.92 12.13 -34.29
CA ALA A 16 -10.58 11.69 -33.87
C ALA A 16 -10.21 12.22 -32.47
N ILE A 17 -10.57 13.46 -32.16
CA ILE A 17 -10.36 14.04 -30.83
C ILE A 17 -11.24 13.32 -29.79
N ALA A 18 -12.52 13.08 -30.09
CA ALA A 18 -13.40 12.34 -29.19
C ALA A 18 -12.90 10.90 -28.92
N ALA A 19 -12.34 10.22 -29.94
CA ALA A 19 -11.76 8.89 -29.78
C ALA A 19 -10.51 8.88 -28.87
N SER A 20 -9.72 9.97 -28.85
CA SER A 20 -8.52 10.04 -28.00
C SER A 20 -8.83 10.09 -26.50
N PHE A 21 -10.01 10.56 -26.10
CA PHE A 21 -10.44 10.57 -24.69
C PHE A 21 -10.88 9.21 -24.16
N ILE A 22 -11.24 8.25 -25.04
CA ILE A 22 -11.64 6.89 -24.65
C ILE A 22 -10.42 6.04 -24.23
N ALA A 23 -9.22 6.42 -24.67
CA ALA A 23 -7.98 5.70 -24.35
C ALA A 23 -7.39 6.03 -22.96
N CYS A 24 -7.99 6.94 -22.19
CA CYS A 24 -7.40 7.48 -20.96
C CYS A 24 -7.80 6.75 -19.66
N ASP A 25 -8.55 5.64 -19.74
CA ASP A 25 -9.03 4.91 -18.54
C ASP A 25 -8.15 3.72 -18.13
N ASN A 26 -7.14 3.35 -18.95
CA ASN A 26 -6.32 2.16 -18.72
C ASN A 26 -4.95 2.44 -18.08
N PHE A 27 -4.75 3.61 -17.49
CA PHE A 27 -3.61 3.85 -16.59
C PHE A 27 -3.99 3.58 -15.13
N ALA A 28 -4.70 2.48 -14.88
CA ALA A 28 -4.64 1.86 -13.56
C ALA A 28 -3.20 1.39 -13.38
N LYS A 29 -2.41 2.20 -12.65
CA LYS A 29 -1.11 1.77 -12.14
C LYS A 29 -1.37 0.56 -11.24
N ASP A 30 -1.18 -0.62 -11.80
CA ASP A 30 -1.11 -1.85 -11.02
C ASP A 30 -0.02 -1.68 -9.95
N GLY A 31 -0.46 -1.64 -8.70
CA GLY A 31 0.32 -2.06 -7.54
C GLY A 31 1.47 -1.14 -7.10
N GLU A 32 1.18 0.10 -6.71
CA GLU A 32 2.04 0.75 -5.70
C GLU A 32 1.68 0.18 -4.33
N SER A 33 2.21 -1.01 -4.02
CA SER A 33 2.11 -1.58 -2.68
C SER A 33 2.89 -0.69 -1.71
N SER A 34 2.17 0.04 -0.85
CA SER A 34 2.78 0.71 0.29
C SER A 34 3.20 -0.34 1.30
N TYR A 35 4.50 -0.42 1.61
CA TYR A 35 5.01 -1.31 2.65
C TYR A 35 5.36 -0.50 3.89
N VAL A 36 4.95 -1.00 5.05
CA VAL A 36 5.31 -0.45 6.35
C VAL A 36 6.31 -1.40 6.98
N ARG A 37 7.52 -0.92 7.25
CA ARG A 37 8.52 -1.66 8.03
C ARG A 37 8.48 -1.13 9.46
N ILE A 38 8.15 -2.00 10.41
CA ILE A 38 8.23 -1.72 11.85
C ILE A 38 9.40 -2.54 12.39
N SER A 39 10.34 -1.87 13.06
CA SER A 39 11.43 -2.49 13.78
C SER A 39 11.21 -2.15 15.25
N ILE A 40 10.93 -3.15 16.08
CA ILE A 40 10.71 -2.95 17.52
C ILE A 40 11.98 -3.37 18.24
N ASN A 41 12.44 -2.52 19.14
CA ASN A 41 13.57 -2.79 20.01
C ASN A 41 13.33 -1.99 21.30
N PRO A 42 13.33 -2.59 22.51
CA PRO A 42 13.62 -3.99 22.84
C PRO A 42 12.59 -5.00 22.31
N GLU A 43 13.02 -6.25 22.09
CA GLU A 43 12.16 -7.35 21.68
C GLU A 43 11.85 -8.27 22.88
N VAL A 44 10.57 -8.38 23.25
CA VAL A 44 10.09 -9.23 24.35
C VAL A 44 9.11 -10.28 23.84
N GLU A 45 9.18 -11.48 24.41
CA GLU A 45 8.27 -12.59 24.11
C GLU A 45 7.33 -12.85 25.30
N PHE A 46 6.05 -13.05 25.02
CA PHE A 46 5.04 -13.38 26.02
C PHE A 46 4.55 -14.82 25.84
N ALA A 47 4.69 -15.65 26.86
CA ALA A 47 3.98 -16.92 26.93
C ALA A 47 2.58 -16.67 27.49
N VAL A 48 1.54 -17.08 26.76
CA VAL A 48 0.14 -16.89 27.14
C VAL A 48 -0.60 -18.23 27.19
N ASN A 49 -1.55 -18.35 28.11
CA ASN A 49 -2.42 -19.54 28.18
C ASN A 49 -3.67 -19.43 27.30
N GLU A 50 -4.51 -20.48 27.34
CA GLU A 50 -5.76 -20.58 26.56
C GLU A 50 -6.76 -19.44 26.84
N ASN A 51 -6.64 -18.76 27.98
CA ASN A 51 -7.47 -17.61 28.35
C ASN A 51 -6.81 -16.26 27.98
N ASN A 52 -5.71 -16.27 27.22
CA ASN A 52 -4.89 -15.10 26.86
C ASN A 52 -4.29 -14.37 28.07
N VAL A 53 -4.06 -15.06 29.18
CA VAL A 53 -3.35 -14.51 30.34
C VAL A 53 -1.86 -14.79 30.16
N VAL A 54 -1.03 -13.77 30.38
CA VAL A 54 0.43 -13.88 30.34
C VAL A 54 0.90 -14.71 31.53
N GLU A 55 1.65 -15.78 31.25
CA GLU A 55 2.24 -16.67 32.24
C GLU A 55 3.75 -16.49 32.37
N ALA A 56 4.42 -15.98 31.33
CA ALA A 56 5.84 -15.65 31.39
C ALA A 56 6.20 -14.55 30.38
N VAL A 57 7.30 -13.85 30.66
CA VAL A 57 7.89 -12.83 29.79
C VAL A 57 9.37 -13.11 29.63
N ASN A 58 9.85 -13.23 28.38
CA ASN A 58 11.24 -13.50 28.07
C ASN A 58 11.86 -12.32 27.29
N ALA A 59 13.13 -12.03 27.54
CA ALA A 59 13.90 -11.13 26.70
C ALA A 59 14.32 -11.88 25.42
N ALA A 60 13.95 -11.35 24.25
CA ALA A 60 14.36 -11.91 22.96
C ALA A 60 15.64 -11.28 22.42
N ASN A 61 16.11 -10.18 23.03
CA ASN A 61 17.39 -9.54 22.72
C ASN A 61 18.01 -8.82 23.93
N GLU A 62 19.27 -8.38 23.80
CA GLU A 62 20.05 -7.74 24.88
C GLU A 62 19.37 -6.48 25.46
N ASP A 63 18.76 -5.66 24.60
CA ASP A 63 18.04 -4.46 25.06
C ASP A 63 16.82 -4.82 25.90
N ALA A 64 16.17 -5.95 25.63
CA ALA A 64 15.10 -6.48 26.46
C ALA A 64 15.59 -7.08 27.78
N GLU A 65 16.80 -7.63 27.83
CA GLU A 65 17.40 -8.10 29.09
C GLU A 65 17.61 -6.94 30.06
N VAL A 66 18.03 -5.78 29.56
CA VAL A 66 18.11 -4.55 30.37
C VAL A 66 16.74 -4.11 30.86
N LEU A 67 15.71 -4.18 30.00
CA LEU A 67 14.35 -3.79 30.39
C LEU A 67 13.76 -4.72 31.46
N LEU A 68 14.03 -6.02 31.37
CA LEU A 68 13.50 -7.04 32.28
C LEU A 68 14.38 -7.28 33.51
N SER A 69 15.50 -6.57 33.66
CA SER A 69 16.51 -6.84 34.70
C SER A 69 15.96 -6.82 36.13
N ASP A 70 14.92 -6.01 36.36
CA ASP A 70 14.31 -5.78 37.67
C ASP A 70 12.89 -6.37 37.77
N THR A 71 12.52 -7.24 36.83
CA THR A 71 11.19 -7.85 36.77
C THR A 71 11.22 -9.29 37.29
N ASP A 72 10.62 -9.50 38.45
CA ASP A 72 10.30 -10.84 38.98
C ASP A 72 8.85 -11.18 38.59
N LEU A 73 8.66 -11.85 37.44
CA LEU A 73 7.36 -12.42 37.03
C LEU A 73 7.29 -13.92 37.31
#